data_AF-A0A6N9CEY9-F1
#
_entry.id   AF-A0A6N9CEY9-F1
#
_cell.length_a   1.000
_cell.length_b   1.000
_cell.length_c   1.000
_cell.angle_alpha   90.00
_cell.angle_beta   90.00
_cell.angle_gamma   90.00
#
_symmetry.space_group_name_H-M   'P 1'
#
loop_
_entity.id
_entity.type
_entity.pdbx_description
1 polymer ?
#
loop_
_entity_poly.entity_id
_entity_poly.type
_entity_poly.pdbx_seq_one_letter_code
_entity_poly.pdbx_strand_id
1 'polypeptide(L)'
;FPSVQDPPPIAGGHLDGMHSPNNGVPKGVIRNFTMLVGVYLSHVPQPYSGNFTVWPGTHHVYEKYFQEHGPDSLLEGMPPVELPEPHQITGEPGDVIIAHYQIAHTAAANVSPHARYAIFFRLRHVDHPDYRPEAMTDIWLEWEGMQDIVAA
;
A
#
# COMPACT_ATOMS: atom_id res chain seq x y z
N PHE A 1 9.10 1.01 15.88
CA PHE A 1 9.92 0.59 17.04
C PHE A 1 9.15 -0.48 17.80
N PRO A 2 9.84 -1.35 18.57
CA PRO A 2 9.19 -2.29 19.47
C PRO A 2 8.18 -1.62 20.40
N SER A 3 7.05 -2.29 20.63
CA SER A 3 5.96 -1.93 21.52
C SER A 3 5.72 -3.06 22.51
N VAL A 4 5.25 -2.73 23.70
CA VAL A 4 4.92 -3.69 24.77
C VAL A 4 3.41 -3.96 24.88
N GLN A 5 2.62 -3.47 23.92
CA GLN A 5 1.16 -3.60 23.95
C GLN A 5 0.71 -5.04 23.66
N ASP A 6 -0.19 -5.56 24.52
CA ASP A 6 -0.78 -6.90 24.43
C ASP A 6 -2.31 -6.83 24.69
N PRO A 7 -3.18 -7.30 23.77
CA PRO A 7 -2.84 -7.81 22.45
C PRO A 7 -2.26 -6.72 21.54
N PRO A 8 -1.40 -7.09 20.57
CA PRO A 8 -0.89 -6.13 19.58
C PRO A 8 -2.05 -5.44 18.85
N PRO A 9 -1.99 -4.12 18.61
CA PRO A 9 -3.05 -3.42 17.92
C PRO A 9 -3.12 -3.86 16.45
N ILE A 10 -4.34 -4.09 15.98
CA ILE A 10 -4.63 -4.32 14.56
C ILE A 10 -4.83 -2.94 13.92
N ALA A 11 -3.91 -2.54 13.05
CA ALA A 11 -4.03 -1.30 12.30
C ALA A 11 -4.94 -1.48 11.09
N GLY A 12 -5.69 -0.41 10.75
CA GLY A 12 -6.40 -0.33 9.48
C GLY A 12 -5.43 -0.15 8.31
N GLY A 13 -5.86 -0.55 7.11
CA GLY A 13 -5.14 -0.30 5.87
C GLY A 13 -5.31 1.14 5.40
N HIS A 14 -4.30 1.65 4.68
CA HIS A 14 -4.37 2.93 3.98
C HIS A 14 -3.94 2.77 2.52
N LEU A 15 -4.28 3.78 1.70
CA LEU A 15 -3.63 4.05 0.42
C LEU A 15 -2.66 5.20 0.60
N ASP A 16 -1.48 5.10 0.00
CA ASP A 16 -0.53 6.20 -0.02
C ASP A 16 -1.09 7.40 -0.81
N GLY A 17 -0.38 8.53 -0.78
CA GLY A 17 -0.73 9.68 -1.62
C GLY A 17 -1.70 10.69 -1.01
N MET A 18 -2.27 10.40 0.15
CA MET A 18 -3.05 11.35 0.95
C MET A 18 -2.15 12.29 1.78
N HIS A 19 -2.64 13.48 2.12
CA HIS A 19 -1.94 14.40 3.02
C HIS A 19 -1.84 13.85 4.44
N SER A 20 -0.63 13.92 5.02
CA SER A 20 -0.44 13.93 6.46
C SER A 20 0.58 15.03 6.83
N PRO A 21 0.61 15.50 8.09
CA PRO A 21 1.52 16.58 8.50
C PRO A 21 3.00 16.30 8.20
N ASN A 22 3.39 15.02 8.08
CA ASN A 22 4.78 14.59 8.06
C ASN A 22 5.20 13.87 6.77
N ASN A 23 4.33 13.76 5.74
CA ASN A 23 4.64 12.98 4.53
C ASN A 23 4.94 13.81 3.28
N GLY A 24 4.91 15.14 3.37
CA GLY A 24 5.26 16.04 2.25
C GLY A 24 4.27 16.07 1.09
N VAL A 25 3.08 15.48 1.23
CA VAL A 25 1.97 15.65 0.29
C VAL A 25 1.22 16.94 0.66
N PRO A 26 0.98 17.89 -0.26
CA PRO A 26 0.17 19.08 0.04
C PRO A 26 -1.28 18.74 0.44
N LYS A 27 -1.91 19.59 1.26
CA LYS A 27 -3.34 19.45 1.58
C LYS A 27 -4.18 19.59 0.31
N GLY A 28 -5.23 18.77 0.18
CA GLY A 28 -6.16 18.81 -0.95
C GLY A 28 -5.61 18.24 -2.26
N VAL A 29 -4.49 17.52 -2.21
CA VAL A 29 -3.86 16.89 -3.38
C VAL A 29 -3.70 15.40 -3.13
N ILE A 30 -3.98 14.61 -4.17
CA ILE A 30 -3.63 13.18 -4.23
C ILE A 30 -2.32 13.05 -5.00
N ARG A 31 -1.40 12.21 -4.50
CA ARG A 31 -0.23 11.76 -5.26
C ARG A 31 -0.26 10.25 -5.42
N ASN A 32 -0.60 9.76 -6.60
CA ASN A 32 -0.46 8.35 -6.92
C ASN A 32 0.88 8.04 -7.57
N PHE A 33 1.11 6.74 -7.73
CA PHE A 33 2.25 6.15 -8.40
C PHE A 33 1.82 4.75 -8.89
N THR A 34 2.72 4.04 -9.58
CA THR A 34 2.38 2.77 -10.22
C THR A 34 2.59 1.60 -9.26
N MET A 35 3.77 1.52 -8.65
CA MET A 35 4.21 0.35 -7.90
C MET A 35 4.93 0.74 -6.60
N LEU A 36 4.56 0.10 -5.50
CA LEU A 36 5.27 0.16 -4.24
C LEU A 36 6.31 -0.97 -4.21
N VAL A 37 7.54 -0.62 -3.88
CA VAL A 37 8.61 -1.61 -3.65
C VAL A 37 9.11 -1.46 -2.22
N GLY A 38 8.96 -2.51 -1.43
CA GLY A 38 9.54 -2.62 -0.10
C GLY A 38 10.73 -3.56 -0.11
N VAL A 39 11.82 -3.20 0.57
CA VAL A 39 12.98 -4.08 0.77
C VAL A 39 13.20 -4.25 2.27
N TYR A 40 13.14 -5.49 2.75
CA TYR A 40 13.49 -5.77 4.13
C TYR A 40 15.00 -5.70 4.33
N LEU A 41 15.42 -5.01 5.38
CA LEU A 41 16.83 -4.95 5.82
C LEU A 41 17.04 -5.70 7.14
N SER A 42 15.97 -6.30 7.66
CA SER A 42 15.96 -7.05 8.91
C SER A 42 15.25 -8.36 8.67
N HIS A 43 15.59 -9.36 9.46
CA HIS A 43 14.84 -10.59 9.54
C HIS A 43 13.44 -10.31 10.13
N VAL A 44 12.39 -10.70 9.41
CA VAL A 44 10.98 -10.50 9.79
C VAL A 44 10.30 -11.88 9.87
N PRO A 45 10.47 -12.62 10.98
CA PRO A 45 10.16 -14.05 11.05
C PRO A 45 8.67 -14.38 11.16
N GLN A 46 7.89 -13.51 11.80
CA GLN A 46 6.51 -13.81 12.17
C GLN A 46 5.64 -12.55 12.20
N PRO A 47 4.30 -12.70 12.25
CA PRO A 47 3.39 -11.60 12.48
C PRO A 47 3.77 -10.76 13.71
N TYR A 48 3.44 -9.47 13.65
CA TYR A 48 3.74 -8.45 14.65
C TYR A 48 5.25 -8.24 14.92
N SER A 49 6.08 -8.48 13.91
CA SER A 49 7.50 -8.07 13.88
C SER A 49 7.69 -6.72 13.16
N GLY A 50 6.61 -5.93 13.04
CA GLY A 50 6.61 -4.70 12.24
C GLY A 50 6.42 -4.95 10.75
N ASN A 51 5.80 -6.06 10.36
CA ASN A 51 5.62 -6.51 8.98
C ASN A 51 4.97 -5.44 8.09
N PHE A 52 5.29 -5.46 6.80
CA PHE A 52 4.43 -4.88 5.79
C PHE A 52 3.21 -5.78 5.65
N THR A 53 2.03 -5.21 5.90
CA THR A 53 0.75 -5.92 5.91
C THR A 53 -0.07 -5.44 4.73
N VAL A 54 -0.64 -6.37 3.98
CA VAL A 54 -1.51 -6.09 2.84
C VAL A 54 -2.88 -6.72 3.03
N TRP A 55 -3.87 -6.18 2.34
CA TRP A 55 -5.19 -6.77 2.21
C TRP A 55 -5.36 -7.29 0.78
N PRO A 56 -5.15 -8.60 0.54
CA PRO A 56 -5.11 -9.15 -0.82
C PRO A 56 -6.36 -8.81 -1.64
N GLY A 57 -6.17 -8.43 -2.91
CA GLY A 57 -7.26 -8.11 -3.83
C GLY A 57 -7.90 -6.73 -3.68
N THR A 58 -7.56 -5.95 -2.64
CA THR A 58 -8.21 -4.65 -2.40
C THR A 58 -7.96 -3.59 -3.47
N HIS A 59 -6.91 -3.72 -4.29
CA HIS A 59 -6.68 -2.83 -5.44
C HIS A 59 -7.84 -2.87 -6.45
N HIS A 60 -8.46 -4.03 -6.68
CA HIS A 60 -9.69 -4.14 -7.47
C HIS A 60 -10.93 -3.57 -6.77
N VAL A 61 -11.00 -3.71 -5.44
CA VAL A 61 -12.11 -3.15 -4.65
C VAL A 61 -12.09 -1.63 -4.73
N TYR A 62 -10.92 -1.02 -4.56
CA TYR A 62 -10.75 0.43 -4.70
C TYR A 62 -10.87 0.90 -6.14
N GLU A 63 -10.42 0.12 -7.14
CA GLU A 63 -10.64 0.43 -8.55
C GLU A 63 -12.12 0.66 -8.83
N LYS A 64 -12.94 -0.31 -8.45
CA LYS A 64 -14.40 -0.23 -8.61
C LYS A 64 -14.97 0.98 -7.85
N TYR A 65 -14.50 1.21 -6.62
CA TYR A 65 -14.95 2.35 -5.82
C TYR A 65 -14.66 3.68 -6.53
N PHE A 66 -13.44 3.87 -7.07
CA PHE A 66 -13.06 5.09 -7.76
C PHE A 66 -13.70 5.23 -9.14
N GLN A 67 -14.02 4.12 -9.83
CA GLN A 67 -14.86 4.16 -11.04
C GLN A 67 -16.26 4.72 -10.73
N GLU A 68 -16.83 4.37 -9.58
CA GLU A 68 -18.19 4.78 -9.18
C GLU A 68 -18.24 6.19 -8.57
N HIS A 69 -17.24 6.56 -7.76
CA HIS A 69 -17.25 7.79 -6.95
C HIS A 69 -16.24 8.85 -7.40
N GLY A 70 -15.40 8.52 -8.38
CA GLY A 70 -14.28 9.34 -8.83
C GLY A 70 -13.03 9.19 -7.94
N PRO A 71 -11.82 9.26 -8.50
CA PRO A 71 -10.55 9.21 -7.74
C PRO A 71 -10.43 10.26 -6.63
N ASP A 72 -11.00 11.44 -6.84
CA ASP A 72 -10.94 12.56 -5.90
C ASP A 72 -11.68 12.28 -4.57
N SER A 73 -12.56 11.25 -4.53
CA SER A 73 -13.19 10.79 -3.29
C SER A 73 -12.18 10.40 -2.20
N LEU A 74 -10.94 10.04 -2.57
CA LEU A 74 -9.86 9.77 -1.62
C LEU A 74 -9.48 11.00 -0.77
N LEU A 75 -9.78 12.23 -1.23
CA LEU A 75 -9.60 13.45 -0.44
C LEU A 75 -10.53 13.53 0.77
N GLU A 76 -11.65 12.79 0.74
CA GLU A 76 -12.61 12.71 1.84
C GLU A 76 -12.18 11.69 2.91
N GLY A 77 -11.14 10.91 2.63
CA GLY A 77 -10.58 9.88 3.50
C GLY A 77 -10.53 8.52 2.82
N MET A 78 -10.19 7.49 3.60
CA MET A 78 -10.19 6.12 3.09
C MET A 78 -11.60 5.70 2.69
N PRO A 79 -11.81 5.18 1.46
CA PRO A 79 -13.10 4.64 1.07
C PRO A 79 -13.61 3.60 2.07
N PRO A 80 -14.89 3.65 2.46
CA PRO A 80 -15.47 2.76 3.47
C PRO A 80 -15.81 1.38 2.87
N VAL A 81 -14.80 0.71 2.35
CA VAL A 81 -14.91 -0.63 1.74
C VAL A 81 -14.66 -1.72 2.78
N GLU A 82 -15.30 -2.87 2.60
CA GLU A 82 -14.98 -4.05 3.41
C GLU A 82 -13.59 -4.57 3.04
N LEU A 83 -12.75 -4.75 4.06
CA LEU A 83 -11.40 -5.26 3.90
C LEU A 83 -11.40 -6.77 4.21
N PRO A 84 -10.71 -7.60 3.39
CA PRO A 84 -10.56 -9.03 3.66
C PRO A 84 -9.64 -9.28 4.87
N GLU A 85 -9.30 -10.54 5.13
CA GLU A 85 -8.29 -10.85 6.13
C GLU A 85 -6.91 -10.27 5.73
N PRO A 86 -6.22 -9.57 6.65
CA PRO A 86 -4.89 -9.03 6.39
C PRO A 86 -3.85 -10.14 6.29
N HIS A 87 -2.88 -9.95 5.40
CA HIS A 87 -1.71 -10.80 5.29
C HIS A 87 -0.44 -10.03 5.72
N GLN A 88 0.19 -10.47 6.81
CA GLN A 88 1.44 -9.89 7.30
C GLN A 88 2.62 -10.61 6.65
N ILE A 89 3.38 -9.90 5.82
CA ILE A 89 4.46 -10.50 5.02
C ILE A 89 5.69 -10.72 5.90
N THR A 90 6.14 -11.96 5.99
CA THR A 90 7.43 -12.35 6.57
C THR A 90 8.53 -12.33 5.52
N GLY A 91 9.79 -12.32 5.92
CA GLY A 91 10.91 -12.34 4.98
C GLY A 91 12.28 -12.16 5.63
N GLU A 92 13.31 -12.33 4.82
CA GLU A 92 14.72 -12.17 5.16
C GLU A 92 15.27 -10.81 4.72
N PRO A 93 16.42 -10.37 5.29
CA PRO A 93 17.15 -9.23 4.74
C PRO A 93 17.46 -9.44 3.25
N GLY A 94 17.06 -8.48 2.42
CA GLY A 94 17.21 -8.54 0.96
C GLY A 94 15.94 -8.96 0.22
N ASP A 95 14.94 -9.53 0.90
CA ASP A 95 13.67 -9.85 0.25
C ASP A 95 12.96 -8.58 -0.22
N VAL A 96 12.40 -8.67 -1.43
CA VAL A 96 11.72 -7.57 -2.10
C VAL A 96 10.23 -7.86 -2.17
N ILE A 97 9.44 -6.93 -1.66
CA ILE A 97 7.99 -6.91 -1.76
C ILE A 97 7.62 -5.96 -2.89
N ILE A 98 6.86 -6.47 -3.85
CA ILE A 98 6.27 -5.68 -4.93
C ILE A 98 4.77 -5.65 -4.72
N ALA A 99 4.19 -4.45 -4.67
CA ALA A 99 2.77 -4.24 -4.45
C ALA A 99 2.21 -3.19 -5.41
N HIS A 100 0.99 -3.42 -5.89
CA HIS A 100 0.23 -2.40 -6.61
C HIS A 100 -0.01 -1.19 -5.70
N TYR A 101 0.16 0.04 -6.20
CA TYR A 101 -0.05 1.28 -5.41
C TYR A 101 -1.37 1.26 -4.64
N GLN A 102 -2.42 0.81 -5.31
CA GLN A 102 -3.79 0.84 -4.82
C GLN A 102 -4.17 -0.32 -3.88
N ILE A 103 -3.22 -1.17 -3.46
CA ILE A 103 -3.53 -2.18 -2.44
C ILE A 103 -3.58 -1.51 -1.07
N ALA A 104 -4.63 -1.79 -0.28
CA ALA A 104 -4.63 -1.41 1.12
C ALA A 104 -3.45 -2.08 1.81
N HIS A 105 -2.69 -1.27 2.54
CA HIS A 105 -1.53 -1.75 3.27
C HIS A 105 -1.30 -0.95 4.55
N THR A 106 -0.48 -1.49 5.45
CA THR A 106 -0.02 -0.79 6.64
C THR A 106 1.27 -1.42 7.17
N ALA A 107 1.90 -0.76 8.14
CA ALA A 107 2.92 -1.42 8.95
C ALA A 107 2.24 -2.05 10.18
N ALA A 108 2.36 -3.37 10.35
CA ALA A 108 1.91 -4.03 11.58
C ALA A 108 2.61 -3.43 12.80
N ALA A 109 1.97 -3.53 13.97
CA ALA A 109 2.65 -3.28 15.23
C ALA A 109 3.91 -4.17 15.33
N ASN A 110 4.98 -3.63 15.91
CA ASN A 110 6.16 -4.42 16.21
C ASN A 110 6.18 -4.71 17.71
N VAL A 111 5.87 -5.93 18.12
CA VAL A 111 5.99 -6.40 19.52
C VAL A 111 7.16 -7.38 19.69
N SER A 112 7.97 -7.54 18.65
CA SER A 112 9.22 -8.29 18.73
C SER A 112 10.29 -7.51 19.51
N PRO A 113 11.33 -8.17 20.05
CA PRO A 113 12.41 -7.48 20.76
C PRO A 113 13.36 -6.71 19.83
N HIS A 114 13.14 -6.71 18.51
CA HIS A 114 14.06 -6.15 17.53
C HIS A 114 13.45 -4.97 16.77
N ALA A 115 14.26 -3.92 16.55
CA ALA A 115 13.91 -2.90 15.58
C ALA A 115 13.88 -3.50 14.18
N ARG A 116 12.84 -3.20 13.40
CA ARG A 116 12.67 -3.67 12.02
C ARG A 116 13.00 -2.55 11.05
N TYR A 117 14.05 -2.75 10.25
CA TYR A 117 14.46 -1.83 9.18
C TYR A 117 13.90 -2.32 7.84
N ALA A 118 13.33 -1.38 7.07
CA ALA A 118 12.89 -1.60 5.70
C ALA A 118 13.01 -0.28 4.93
N ILE A 119 13.25 -0.37 3.63
CA ILE A 119 13.25 0.79 2.72
C ILE A 119 12.10 0.63 1.74
N PHE A 120 11.37 1.72 1.48
CA PHE A 120 10.27 1.73 0.54
C PHE A 120 10.53 2.74 -0.59
N PHE A 121 10.28 2.31 -1.82
CA PHE A 121 10.33 3.13 -3.02
C PHE A 121 8.94 3.20 -3.63
N ARG A 122 8.58 4.39 -4.11
CA ARG A 122 7.34 4.63 -4.87
C ARG A 122 7.75 4.82 -6.32
N LEU A 123 7.54 3.79 -7.12
CA LEU A 123 7.94 3.78 -8.52
C LEU A 123 6.78 4.24 -9.39
N ARG A 124 7.12 5.01 -10.40
CA ARG A 124 6.23 5.57 -11.39
C ARG A 124 6.59 4.99 -12.75
N HIS A 125 5.58 4.66 -13.55
CA HIS A 125 5.74 4.45 -14.97
C HIS A 125 6.42 5.69 -15.58
N VAL A 126 7.22 5.51 -16.63
CA VAL A 126 8.00 6.62 -17.22
C VAL A 126 7.11 7.75 -17.74
N ASP A 127 5.88 7.42 -18.12
CA ASP A 127 4.85 8.36 -18.58
C ASP A 127 3.84 8.75 -17.47
N HIS A 128 4.11 8.41 -16.20
CA HIS A 128 3.24 8.80 -15.08
C HIS A 128 3.53 10.25 -14.67
N PRO A 129 2.57 11.19 -14.84
CA PRO A 129 2.71 12.56 -14.35
C PRO A 129 2.67 12.62 -12.82
N ASP A 130 2.65 13.81 -12.21
CA ASP A 130 2.60 13.89 -10.74
C ASP A 130 1.33 13.32 -10.09
N TYR A 131 0.23 13.30 -10.85
CA TYR A 131 -1.06 12.72 -10.50
C TYR A 131 -1.73 12.19 -11.78
N ARG A 132 -2.17 10.93 -11.75
CA ARG A 132 -2.83 10.25 -12.87
C ARG A 132 -4.13 9.57 -12.41
N PRO A 133 -5.27 10.28 -12.38
CA PRO A 133 -6.54 9.72 -11.90
C PRO A 133 -7.01 8.50 -12.70
N GLU A 134 -6.65 8.40 -13.97
CA GLU A 134 -7.02 7.28 -14.84
C GLU A 134 -6.44 5.95 -14.32
N ALA A 135 -5.21 5.98 -13.78
CA ALA A 135 -4.56 4.81 -13.19
C ALA A 135 -5.20 4.37 -11.86
N MET A 136 -6.13 5.16 -11.30
CA MET A 136 -6.91 4.77 -10.12
C MET A 136 -8.22 4.06 -10.49
N THR A 137 -8.72 4.31 -11.70
CA THR A 137 -9.93 3.70 -12.26
C THR A 137 -9.67 2.57 -13.25
N ASP A 138 -8.43 2.45 -13.74
CA ASP A 138 -7.92 1.34 -14.52
C ASP A 138 -6.55 0.97 -13.92
N ILE A 139 -6.55 -0.02 -13.02
CA ILE A 139 -5.35 -0.36 -12.23
C ILE A 139 -4.27 -1.03 -13.07
N TRP A 140 -4.59 -1.50 -14.27
CA TRP A 140 -3.63 -2.12 -15.17
C TRP A 140 -3.13 -1.18 -16.26
N LEU A 141 -3.59 0.08 -16.28
CA LEU A 141 -3.25 1.09 -17.28
C LEU A 141 -1.73 1.25 -17.52
N GLU A 142 -0.94 1.14 -16.45
CA GLU A 142 0.51 1.33 -16.46
C GLU A 142 1.31 0.04 -16.31
N TRP A 143 0.64 -1.10 -16.52
CA TRP A 143 1.23 -2.44 -16.42
C TRP A 143 1.10 -3.14 -17.78
N GLU A 144 1.87 -2.72 -18.79
CA GLU A 144 1.75 -3.28 -20.15
C GLU A 144 1.92 -4.81 -20.15
N GLY A 145 2.81 -5.33 -19.30
CA GLY A 145 3.03 -6.77 -19.15
C GLY A 145 1.84 -7.55 -18.57
N MET A 146 0.84 -6.87 -18.02
CA MET A 146 -0.37 -7.49 -17.48
C MET A 146 -1.52 -7.54 -18.49
N GLN A 147 -1.47 -6.78 -19.59
CA GLN A 147 -2.60 -6.64 -20.53
C GLN A 147 -3.09 -7.98 -21.06
N ASP A 148 -2.18 -8.85 -21.50
CA ASP A 148 -2.53 -10.18 -22.02
C ASP A 148 -3.05 -11.14 -20.92
N ILE A 149 -2.64 -10.92 -19.67
CA ILE A 149 -3.04 -11.76 -18.53
C ILE A 149 -4.45 -11.41 -18.07
N VAL A 150 -4.80 -10.12 -18.07
CA VAL A 150 -6.09 -9.64 -17.59
C VAL A 150 -7.20 -9.68 -18.65
N ALA A 151 -6.83 -9.76 -19.94
CA ALA A 151 -7.77 -9.90 -21.05
C ALA A 151 -8.19 -11.36 -21.32
N ALA A 152 -7.50 -12.34 -20.72
CA ALA A 152 -7.75 -13.78 -20.87
C ALA A 152 -8.81 -14.29 -19.88
#